data_AF-A0A0W0H2N8-F1
#
_entry.id   AF-A0A0W0H2N8-F1
#
_cell.length_a   1.000
_cell.length_b   1.000
_cell.length_c   1.000
_cell.angle_alpha   90.00
_cell.angle_beta   90.00
_cell.angle_gamma   90.00
#
_symmetry.space_group_name_H-M   'P 1'
#
loop_
_entity.id
_entity.type
_entity.pdbx_description
1 polymer ?
#
loop_
_entity_poly.entity_id
_entity_poly.type
_entity_poly.pdbx_seq_one_letter_code
_entity_poly.pdbx_strand_id
1 'polypeptide(L)'
;MAKNNGAAAETVALTCGLVMPISAMDGCSTEHWVEVKNIICDAVQGIEGLVFIPKLVSEQDDVGVIQKRIVQNIYTSDMVICDVSCKNANVMFELGMRLAFDKPTILIKDDKTDFSFDTGVIEHLLYPRDLRFSRIVTFKQALAEKVEATYQASIADPNHSTFLKNFGSFKVASVEQTVGTPDQVMLDMMQDLTREVARISRRVNRDLSPPGFRAGESYTGEWIDEVMHAVMKYKKSNPSATWISCRGHNEFYQYLVDNCPTITSNFKTYEKFISAVESFLDVNHQLFA
;
A
#
# COMPACT_ATOMS: atom_id res chain seq x y z
N MET A 1 -27.33 26.76 -46.22
CA MET A 1 -27.46 25.58 -45.34
C MET A 1 -26.24 25.54 -44.43
N ALA A 2 -26.35 26.10 -43.22
CA ALA A 2 -25.28 26.10 -42.24
C ALA A 2 -25.22 24.71 -41.58
N LYS A 3 -24.06 24.06 -41.65
CA LYS A 3 -23.78 22.82 -40.92
C LYS A 3 -23.61 23.18 -39.44
N ASN A 4 -24.51 22.66 -38.61
CA ASN A 4 -24.47 22.79 -37.17
C ASN A 4 -23.41 21.81 -36.63
N ASN A 5 -22.25 22.33 -36.21
CA ASN A 5 -21.26 21.54 -35.48
C ASN A 5 -21.72 21.41 -34.02
N GLY A 6 -22.40 20.32 -33.70
CA GLY A 6 -22.60 19.89 -32.32
C GLY A 6 -21.27 19.41 -31.75
N ALA A 7 -20.54 20.31 -31.09
CA ALA A 7 -19.44 19.93 -30.23
C ALA A 7 -20.03 19.24 -29.00
N ALA A 8 -19.84 17.92 -28.88
CA ALA A 8 -20.11 17.20 -27.65
C ALA A 8 -19.20 17.80 -26.55
N ALA A 9 -19.80 18.32 -25.48
CA ALA A 9 -19.05 18.82 -24.34
C ALA A 9 -18.25 17.65 -23.72
N GLU A 10 -16.93 17.77 -23.66
CA GLU A 10 -16.09 16.82 -22.92
C GLU A 10 -16.52 16.83 -21.44
N THR A 11 -17.08 15.72 -20.98
CA THR A 11 -17.36 15.50 -19.56
C THR A 11 -16.05 15.32 -18.82
N VAL A 12 -15.60 16.38 -18.13
CA VAL A 12 -14.41 16.34 -17.27
C VAL A 12 -14.64 15.34 -16.15
N ALA A 13 -13.70 14.41 -15.97
CA ALA A 13 -13.76 13.45 -14.88
C ALA A 13 -13.35 14.10 -13.55
N LEU A 14 -14.16 13.88 -12.52
CA LEU A 14 -14.03 14.46 -11.20
C LEU A 14 -13.51 13.44 -10.21
N THR A 15 -12.61 13.84 -9.34
CA THR A 15 -12.03 12.97 -8.32
C THR A 15 -12.92 12.92 -7.07
N CYS A 16 -13.28 11.70 -6.64
CA CYS A 16 -14.02 11.48 -5.40
C CYS A 16 -13.13 10.68 -4.43
N GLY A 17 -12.60 11.36 -3.40
CA GLY A 17 -11.78 10.73 -2.38
C GLY A 17 -12.63 9.97 -1.38
N LEU A 18 -12.31 8.70 -1.13
CA LEU A 18 -12.94 7.87 -0.11
C LEU A 18 -12.06 7.82 1.14
N VAL A 19 -12.62 8.23 2.28
CA VAL A 19 -12.02 8.16 3.61
C VAL A 19 -12.89 7.22 4.43
N MET A 20 -12.43 5.99 4.68
CA MET A 20 -13.26 4.97 5.34
C MET A 20 -12.39 3.94 6.08
N PRO A 21 -12.96 3.17 7.03
CA PRO A 21 -12.25 2.05 7.62
C PRO A 21 -11.89 1.00 6.55
N ILE A 22 -10.69 0.44 6.65
CA ILE A 22 -10.19 -0.59 5.71
C ILE A 22 -9.77 -1.89 6.41
N SER A 23 -9.78 -1.90 7.74
CA SER A 23 -9.33 -3.02 8.58
C SER A 23 -10.45 -3.48 9.49
N ALA A 24 -10.42 -4.75 9.86
CA ALA A 24 -11.41 -5.32 10.78
C ALA A 24 -11.46 -4.53 12.11
N MET A 25 -12.67 -4.10 12.50
CA MET A 25 -12.91 -3.35 13.73
C MET A 25 -14.40 -3.39 14.12
N ASP A 26 -14.69 -3.32 15.42
CA ASP A 26 -16.06 -3.18 15.94
C ASP A 26 -17.07 -4.22 15.35
N GLY A 27 -16.62 -5.47 15.25
CA GLY A 27 -17.40 -6.58 14.70
C GLY A 27 -17.55 -6.58 13.17
N CYS A 28 -16.98 -5.60 12.46
CA CYS A 28 -16.94 -5.54 11.00
C CYS A 28 -15.63 -6.15 10.50
N SER A 29 -15.70 -7.05 9.51
CA SER A 29 -14.51 -7.67 8.91
C SER A 29 -13.89 -6.78 7.82
N THR A 30 -12.73 -7.17 7.29
CA THR A 30 -12.13 -6.48 6.14
C THR A 30 -13.05 -6.56 4.91
N GLU A 31 -13.70 -7.71 4.69
CA GLU A 31 -14.63 -7.95 3.60
C GLU A 31 -15.85 -7.04 3.68
N HIS A 32 -16.36 -6.81 4.89
CA HIS A 32 -17.43 -5.84 5.12
C HIS A 32 -17.07 -4.45 4.56
N TRP A 33 -15.86 -3.97 4.83
CA TRP A 33 -15.40 -2.66 4.32
C TRP A 33 -15.19 -2.65 2.81
N VAL A 34 -14.80 -3.79 2.21
CA VAL A 34 -14.76 -3.93 0.75
C VAL A 34 -16.16 -3.81 0.15
N GLU A 35 -17.17 -4.44 0.76
CA GLU A 35 -18.57 -4.32 0.32
C GLU A 35 -19.09 -2.89 0.46
N VAL A 36 -18.82 -2.21 1.59
CA VAL A 36 -19.16 -0.79 1.78
C VAL A 36 -18.49 0.08 0.73
N LYS A 37 -17.20 -0.13 0.44
CA LYS A 37 -16.47 0.59 -0.63
C LYS A 37 -17.19 0.43 -1.97
N ASN A 38 -17.52 -0.81 -2.35
CA ASN A 38 -18.21 -1.08 -3.61
C ASN A 38 -19.58 -0.41 -3.67
N ILE A 39 -20.34 -0.43 -2.57
CA ILE A 39 -21.63 0.25 -2.48
C ILE A 39 -21.49 1.75 -2.74
N ILE A 40 -20.49 2.40 -2.13
CA ILE A 40 -20.21 3.83 -2.33
C ILE A 40 -19.78 4.10 -3.77
N CYS A 41 -18.85 3.30 -4.30
CA CYS A 41 -18.38 3.43 -5.68
C CYS A 41 -19.54 3.33 -6.67
N ASP A 42 -20.39 2.31 -6.53
CA ASP A 42 -21.56 2.11 -7.40
C ASP A 42 -22.52 3.31 -7.35
N ALA A 43 -22.77 3.86 -6.16
CA ALA A 43 -23.65 5.02 -6.00
C ALA A 43 -23.08 6.26 -6.72
N VAL A 44 -21.79 6.52 -6.52
CA VAL A 44 -21.10 7.70 -7.07
C VAL A 44 -20.90 7.60 -8.58
N GLN A 45 -20.58 6.40 -9.09
CA GLN A 45 -20.41 6.15 -10.52
C GLN A 45 -21.74 6.09 -11.27
N GLY A 46 -22.85 5.83 -10.56
CA GLY A 46 -24.20 5.83 -11.12
C GLY A 46 -24.82 7.21 -11.31
N ILE A 47 -24.14 8.29 -10.93
CA ILE A 47 -24.64 9.67 -11.11
C ILE A 47 -24.64 10.03 -12.60
N GLU A 48 -25.79 10.46 -13.12
CA GLU A 48 -25.91 10.90 -14.51
C GLU A 48 -25.41 12.35 -14.67
N GLY A 49 -24.76 12.66 -15.80
CA GLY A 49 -24.29 14.03 -16.11
C GLY A 49 -22.99 14.47 -15.43
N LEU A 50 -22.49 13.73 -14.43
CA LEU A 50 -21.19 13.93 -13.79
C LEU A 50 -20.41 12.62 -13.77
N VAL A 51 -19.13 12.66 -14.17
CA VAL A 51 -18.27 11.47 -14.16
C VAL A 51 -17.36 11.54 -12.96
N PHE A 52 -17.70 10.83 -11.88
CA PHE A 52 -16.85 10.71 -10.70
C PHE A 52 -15.96 9.47 -10.75
N ILE A 53 -14.69 9.64 -10.34
CA ILE A 53 -13.70 8.59 -10.16
C ILE A 53 -13.49 8.41 -8.65
N PRO A 54 -14.22 7.48 -7.99
CA PRO A 54 -14.01 7.17 -6.59
C PRO A 54 -12.69 6.42 -6.39
N LYS A 55 -11.85 6.90 -5.47
CA LYS A 55 -10.57 6.26 -5.09
C LYS A 55 -10.35 6.39 -3.59
N LEU A 56 -9.81 5.35 -2.93
CA LEU A 56 -9.38 5.50 -1.55
C LEU A 56 -8.25 6.53 -1.48
N VAL A 57 -8.32 7.48 -0.54
CA VAL A 57 -7.25 8.47 -0.38
C VAL A 57 -5.94 7.82 0.08
N SER A 58 -6.04 6.63 0.67
CA SER A 58 -4.96 5.77 1.13
C SER A 58 -4.53 4.68 0.13
N GLU A 59 -5.17 4.57 -1.05
CA GLU A 59 -4.86 3.53 -2.05
C GLU A 59 -3.43 3.67 -2.59
N GLN A 60 -2.71 2.55 -2.67
CA GLN A 60 -1.28 2.51 -3.02
C GLN A 60 -1.07 2.02 -4.46
N ASP A 61 -0.26 2.77 -5.21
CA ASP A 61 0.43 2.27 -6.41
C ASP A 61 1.97 2.25 -6.22
N ASP A 62 2.50 2.92 -5.17
CA ASP A 62 3.95 3.06 -4.97
C ASP A 62 4.36 3.30 -3.50
N VAL A 63 5.57 2.85 -3.13
CA VAL A 63 6.12 2.81 -1.74
C VAL A 63 6.67 4.19 -1.30
N GLY A 64 5.87 5.24 -1.42
CA GLY A 64 6.18 6.60 -0.95
C GLY A 64 5.76 6.85 0.51
N VAL A 65 5.99 8.08 1.01
CA VAL A 65 5.51 8.52 2.34
C VAL A 65 3.98 8.62 2.32
N ILE A 66 3.32 7.62 2.88
CA ILE A 66 1.86 7.41 2.85
C ILE A 66 1.10 8.68 3.29
N GLN A 67 1.58 9.35 4.34
CA GLN A 67 0.92 10.51 4.94
C GLN A 67 0.87 11.72 3.99
N LYS A 68 1.97 12.01 3.28
CA LYS A 68 2.00 13.15 2.32
C LYS A 68 0.96 12.96 1.22
N ARG A 69 0.78 11.73 0.75
CA ARG A 69 -0.17 11.40 -0.31
C ARG A 69 -1.61 11.46 0.17
N ILE A 70 -1.91 10.92 1.36
CA ILE A 70 -3.26 11.01 1.95
C ILE A 70 -3.69 12.48 2.06
N VAL A 71 -2.81 13.33 2.62
CA VAL A 71 -3.07 14.77 2.73
C VAL A 71 -3.29 15.40 1.36
N GLN A 72 -2.42 15.10 0.38
CA GLN A 72 -2.55 15.61 -0.98
C GLN A 72 -3.88 15.18 -1.61
N ASN A 73 -4.24 13.91 -1.55
CA ASN A 73 -5.46 13.37 -2.13
C ASN A 73 -6.70 14.00 -1.47
N ILE A 74 -6.69 14.15 -0.14
CA ILE A 74 -7.76 14.85 0.60
C ILE A 74 -7.88 16.30 0.15
N TYR A 75 -6.76 16.99 -0.09
CA TYR A 75 -6.75 18.37 -0.54
C TYR A 75 -7.18 18.53 -2.00
N THR A 76 -6.67 17.69 -2.91
CA THR A 76 -6.92 17.83 -4.35
C THR A 76 -8.27 17.30 -4.78
N SER A 77 -8.83 16.31 -4.10
CA SER A 77 -10.11 15.70 -4.49
C SER A 77 -11.22 16.75 -4.60
N ASP A 78 -12.01 16.66 -5.67
CA ASP A 78 -13.14 17.55 -5.94
C ASP A 78 -14.24 17.34 -4.89
N MET A 79 -14.52 16.07 -4.59
CA MET A 79 -15.45 15.62 -3.56
C MET A 79 -14.74 14.64 -2.60
N VAL A 80 -15.12 14.63 -1.33
CA VAL A 80 -14.71 13.57 -0.39
C VAL A 80 -15.93 12.97 0.28
N ILE A 81 -15.99 11.63 0.33
CA ILE A 81 -16.97 10.89 1.11
C ILE A 81 -16.22 10.27 2.29
N CYS A 82 -16.68 10.59 3.49
CA CYS A 82 -16.07 10.13 4.73
C CYS A 82 -17.02 9.23 5.51
N ASP A 83 -16.64 7.97 5.68
CA ASP A 83 -17.33 6.99 6.51
C ASP A 83 -16.78 6.98 7.93
N VAL A 84 -17.50 7.61 8.86
CA VAL A 84 -17.09 7.74 10.27
C VAL A 84 -17.52 6.55 11.14
N SER A 85 -17.97 5.47 10.52
CA SER A 85 -18.39 4.24 11.20
C SER A 85 -17.29 3.68 12.09
N CYS A 86 -17.71 3.05 13.20
CA CYS A 86 -16.84 2.46 14.21
C CYS A 86 -15.86 3.44 14.88
N LYS A 87 -16.01 4.77 14.65
CA LYS A 87 -15.17 5.82 15.24
C LYS A 87 -13.67 5.62 14.95
N ASN A 88 -13.33 5.21 13.74
CA ASN A 88 -11.94 4.93 13.37
C ASN A 88 -11.07 6.20 13.48
N ALA A 89 -10.02 6.15 14.31
CA ALA A 89 -9.17 7.31 14.58
C ALA A 89 -8.45 7.87 13.35
N ASN A 90 -8.06 7.02 12.39
CA ASN A 90 -7.40 7.47 11.16
C ASN A 90 -8.39 8.22 10.26
N VAL A 91 -9.60 7.68 10.12
CA VAL A 91 -10.70 8.33 9.38
C VAL A 91 -11.03 9.69 10.01
N MET A 92 -11.12 9.76 11.34
CA MET A 92 -11.42 11.02 12.04
C MET A 92 -10.34 12.07 11.85
N PHE A 93 -9.07 11.66 11.80
CA PHE A 93 -7.95 12.55 11.49
C PHE A 93 -8.04 13.09 10.04
N GLU A 94 -8.27 12.21 9.08
CA GLU A 94 -8.42 12.56 7.67
C GLU A 94 -9.62 13.49 7.42
N LEU A 95 -10.74 13.20 8.09
CA LEU A 95 -11.92 14.06 8.10
C LEU A 95 -11.59 15.45 8.63
N GLY A 96 -10.91 15.55 9.78
CA GLY A 96 -10.50 16.83 10.35
C GLY A 96 -9.68 17.67 9.37
N MET A 97 -8.77 17.04 8.62
CA MET A 97 -8.00 17.74 7.57
C MET A 97 -8.88 18.20 6.41
N ARG A 98 -9.79 17.35 5.91
CA ARG A 98 -10.71 17.75 4.83
C ARG A 98 -11.59 18.93 5.23
N LEU A 99 -12.11 18.91 6.45
CA LEU A 99 -12.94 19.99 6.99
C LEU A 99 -12.14 21.30 7.15
N ALA A 100 -10.85 21.22 7.50
CA ALA A 100 -9.98 22.39 7.56
C ALA A 100 -9.74 23.03 6.18
N PHE A 101 -9.79 22.25 5.09
CA PHE A 101 -9.73 22.77 3.72
C PHE A 101 -11.07 23.33 3.22
N ASP A 102 -12.17 23.09 3.95
CA ASP A 102 -13.53 23.54 3.64
C ASP A 102 -14.03 23.18 2.23
N LYS A 103 -13.54 22.07 1.69
CA LYS A 103 -13.92 21.58 0.36
C LYS A 103 -15.13 20.64 0.46
N PRO A 104 -15.86 20.39 -0.66
CA PRO A 104 -17.10 19.59 -0.67
C PRO A 104 -16.94 18.22 -0.02
N THR A 105 -17.74 17.92 1.00
CA THR A 105 -17.59 16.70 1.81
C THR A 105 -18.94 16.13 2.20
N ILE A 106 -19.11 14.82 2.03
CA ILE A 106 -20.28 14.06 2.50
C ILE A 106 -19.85 13.17 3.66
N LEU A 107 -20.62 13.17 4.74
CA LEU A 107 -20.43 12.25 5.86
C LEU A 107 -21.45 11.12 5.78
N ILE A 108 -20.96 9.89 5.91
CA ILE A 108 -21.79 8.71 6.06
C ILE A 108 -21.43 7.98 7.34
N LYS A 109 -22.38 7.25 7.90
CA LYS A 109 -22.12 6.31 9.00
C LYS A 109 -23.13 5.18 8.98
N ASP A 110 -22.78 4.07 9.60
CA ASP A 110 -23.74 3.01 9.83
C ASP A 110 -24.77 3.36 10.93
N ASP A 111 -25.79 2.52 11.04
CA ASP A 111 -26.87 2.65 12.00
C ASP A 111 -26.54 2.15 13.41
N LYS A 112 -25.32 1.65 13.67
CA LYS A 112 -24.87 1.20 15.00
C LYS A 112 -23.86 2.13 15.66
N THR A 113 -23.18 2.96 14.88
CA THR A 113 -22.19 3.91 15.37
C THR A 113 -22.90 5.13 15.90
N ASP A 114 -22.73 5.42 17.19
CA ASP A 114 -23.19 6.68 17.77
C ASP A 114 -22.52 7.87 17.08
N PHE A 115 -23.23 8.99 17.02
CA PHE A 115 -22.64 10.23 16.52
C PHE A 115 -21.41 10.60 17.36
N SER A 116 -20.23 10.59 16.71
CA SER A 116 -18.92 10.74 17.36
C SER A 116 -18.54 12.18 17.65
N PHE A 117 -19.39 13.13 17.27
CA PHE A 117 -19.12 14.54 17.28
C PHE A 117 -20.24 15.27 18.02
N ASP A 118 -19.93 16.42 18.62
CA ASP A 118 -20.91 17.44 19.01
C ASP A 118 -21.62 18.09 17.79
N THR A 119 -21.63 17.42 16.63
CA THR A 119 -22.15 17.90 15.34
C THR A 119 -23.64 17.62 15.18
N GLY A 120 -24.46 18.27 16.01
CA GLY A 120 -25.83 18.61 15.59
C GLY A 120 -25.87 19.48 14.31
N VAL A 121 -24.70 19.86 13.79
CA VAL A 121 -24.47 20.85 12.74
C VAL A 121 -24.18 20.22 11.36
N ILE A 122 -23.71 18.97 11.28
CA ILE A 122 -23.45 18.30 9.98
C ILE A 122 -24.33 17.06 9.84
N GLU A 123 -25.13 17.04 8.79
CA GLU A 123 -25.96 15.90 8.43
C GLU A 123 -25.08 14.70 7.99
N HIS A 124 -25.40 13.51 8.52
CA HIS A 124 -24.78 12.26 8.11
C HIS A 124 -25.81 11.37 7.40
N LEU A 125 -25.44 10.77 6.27
CA LEU A 125 -26.26 9.74 5.65
C LEU A 125 -26.05 8.40 6.38
N LEU A 126 -27.16 7.76 6.72
CA LEU A 126 -27.17 6.49 7.45
C LEU A 126 -27.28 5.31 6.49
N TYR A 127 -26.44 4.29 6.69
CA TYR A 127 -26.59 2.99 6.03
C TYR A 127 -26.76 1.86 7.05
N PRO A 128 -27.45 0.76 6.70
CA PRO A 128 -27.56 -0.41 7.57
C PRO A 128 -26.20 -1.10 7.77
N ARG A 129 -25.73 -1.32 9.01
CA ARG A 129 -24.48 -2.08 9.22
C ARG A 129 -24.57 -3.53 8.70
N ASP A 130 -25.77 -4.10 8.63
CA ASP A 130 -25.97 -5.45 8.07
C ASP A 130 -25.97 -5.50 6.53
N LEU A 131 -25.80 -4.35 5.86
CA LEU A 131 -25.76 -4.20 4.40
C LEU A 131 -26.98 -4.80 3.68
N ARG A 132 -28.15 -4.85 4.34
CA ARG A 132 -29.36 -5.43 3.74
C ARG A 132 -29.74 -4.72 2.44
N PHE A 133 -29.83 -5.50 1.37
CA PHE A 133 -29.99 -5.04 -0.01
C PHE A 133 -31.03 -3.92 -0.19
N SER A 134 -32.26 -4.11 0.30
CA SER A 134 -33.34 -3.13 0.10
C SER A 134 -33.02 -1.75 0.67
N ARG A 135 -32.39 -1.69 1.85
CA ARG A 135 -31.96 -0.44 2.48
C ARG A 135 -30.72 0.13 1.81
N ILE A 136 -29.82 -0.72 1.31
CA ILE A 136 -28.64 -0.29 0.54
C ILE A 136 -29.04 0.36 -0.78
N VAL A 137 -30.07 -0.13 -1.48
CA VAL A 137 -30.58 0.52 -2.70
C VAL A 137 -31.05 1.95 -2.40
N THR A 138 -31.81 2.14 -1.32
CA THR A 138 -32.24 3.47 -0.89
C THR A 138 -31.06 4.35 -0.48
N PHE A 139 -30.07 3.80 0.24
CA PHE A 139 -28.86 4.52 0.61
C PHE A 139 -28.04 4.97 -0.62
N LYS A 140 -27.87 4.10 -1.62
CA LYS A 140 -27.15 4.43 -2.86
C LYS A 140 -27.80 5.62 -3.57
N GLN A 141 -29.13 5.62 -3.67
CA GLN A 141 -29.86 6.72 -4.28
C GLN A 141 -29.68 8.03 -3.49
N ALA A 142 -29.88 7.98 -2.18
CA ALA A 142 -29.71 9.16 -1.32
C ALA A 142 -28.27 9.71 -1.35
N LEU A 143 -27.27 8.82 -1.40
CA LEU A 143 -25.87 9.19 -1.51
C LEU A 143 -25.57 9.87 -2.86
N ALA A 144 -26.06 9.31 -3.96
CA ALA A 144 -25.89 9.87 -5.30
C ALA A 144 -26.48 11.29 -5.39
N GLU A 145 -27.74 11.46 -4.96
CA GLU A 145 -28.44 12.76 -4.93
C GLU A 145 -27.69 13.78 -4.06
N LYS A 146 -27.19 13.36 -2.89
CA LYS A 146 -26.45 14.26 -1.99
C LYS A 146 -25.10 14.67 -2.56
N VAL A 147 -24.37 13.74 -3.18
CA VAL A 147 -23.07 14.00 -3.83
C VAL A 147 -23.26 15.01 -4.96
N GLU A 148 -24.23 14.78 -5.84
CA GLU A 148 -24.55 15.70 -6.94
C GLU A 148 -24.91 17.09 -6.40
N ALA A 149 -25.88 17.18 -5.47
CA ALA A 149 -26.32 18.45 -4.92
C ALA A 149 -25.18 19.23 -4.25
N THR A 150 -24.33 18.54 -3.50
CA THR A 150 -23.20 19.17 -2.78
C THR A 150 -22.13 19.65 -3.76
N TYR A 151 -21.84 18.87 -4.81
CA TYR A 151 -20.90 19.28 -5.84
C TYR A 151 -21.43 20.49 -6.63
N GLN A 152 -22.69 20.45 -7.05
CA GLN A 152 -23.36 21.55 -7.77
C GLN A 152 -23.40 22.84 -6.93
N ALA A 153 -23.67 22.73 -5.62
CA ALA A 153 -23.61 23.88 -4.72
C ALA A 153 -22.19 24.46 -4.62
N SER A 154 -21.16 23.62 -4.66
CA SER A 154 -19.77 24.05 -4.58
C SER A 154 -19.25 24.78 -5.82
N ILE A 155 -19.79 24.46 -6.99
CA ILE A 155 -19.44 25.18 -8.22
C ILE A 155 -20.26 26.46 -8.38
N ALA A 156 -21.49 26.50 -7.83
CA ALA A 156 -22.35 27.67 -7.89
C ALA A 156 -21.89 28.82 -6.99
N ASP A 157 -21.32 28.51 -5.82
CA ASP A 157 -20.75 29.49 -4.89
C ASP A 157 -19.26 29.19 -4.66
N PRO A 158 -18.32 30.02 -5.16
CA PRO A 158 -16.89 29.86 -4.88
C PRO A 158 -16.53 29.95 -3.39
N ASN A 159 -17.41 30.54 -2.57
CA ASN A 159 -17.29 30.56 -1.12
C ASN A 159 -18.15 29.47 -0.47
N HIS A 160 -18.64 28.48 -1.21
CA HIS A 160 -19.43 27.39 -0.64
C HIS A 160 -18.63 26.69 0.44
N SER A 161 -19.19 26.64 1.64
CA SER A 161 -18.57 26.04 2.81
C SER A 161 -19.48 24.91 3.25
N THR A 162 -18.92 23.71 3.35
CA THR A 162 -19.67 22.55 3.83
C THR A 162 -19.61 22.44 5.34
N PHE A 163 -18.69 23.15 6.00
CA PHE A 163 -18.47 23.02 7.43
C PHE A 163 -18.13 24.32 8.14
N LEU A 164 -17.09 25.05 7.70
CA LEU A 164 -16.53 26.13 8.50
C LEU A 164 -17.50 27.29 8.74
N LYS A 165 -18.34 27.65 7.75
CA LYS A 165 -19.37 28.70 7.90
C LYS A 165 -20.33 28.44 9.06
N ASN A 166 -20.57 27.18 9.40
CA ASN A 166 -21.48 26.84 10.50
C ASN A 166 -20.89 27.15 11.89
N PHE A 167 -19.55 27.32 11.97
CA PHE A 167 -18.85 27.65 13.21
C PHE A 167 -18.41 29.13 13.27
N GLY A 168 -18.60 29.91 12.20
CA GLY A 168 -18.24 31.32 12.12
C GLY A 168 -17.71 31.77 10.75
N SER A 169 -17.28 33.03 10.67
CA SER A 169 -16.64 33.58 9.47
C SER A 169 -15.14 33.25 9.47
N PHE A 170 -14.77 32.10 8.91
CA PHE A 170 -13.37 31.70 8.74
C PHE A 170 -12.89 31.99 7.33
N LYS A 171 -11.64 32.45 7.22
CA LYS A 171 -10.90 32.50 5.95
C LYS A 171 -9.99 31.28 5.92
N VAL A 172 -10.25 30.33 5.03
CA VAL A 172 -9.38 29.17 4.82
C VAL A 172 -7.99 29.69 4.45
N ALA A 173 -6.96 29.28 5.19
CA ALA A 173 -5.59 29.59 4.82
C ALA A 173 -5.28 28.89 3.49
N SER A 174 -4.99 29.67 2.45
CA SER A 174 -4.52 29.11 1.18
C SER A 174 -3.18 28.43 1.44
N VAL A 175 -3.11 27.11 1.22
CA VAL A 175 -1.84 26.42 1.16
C VAL A 175 -1.13 26.96 -0.07
N GLU A 176 -0.14 27.85 0.11
CA GLU A 176 0.74 28.25 -0.98
C GLU A 176 1.45 26.99 -1.48
N GLN A 177 0.99 26.47 -2.61
CA GLN A 177 1.77 25.50 -3.36
C GLN A 177 2.94 26.28 -3.93
N THR A 178 4.04 26.35 -3.17
CA THR A 178 5.33 26.64 -3.76
C THR A 178 5.59 25.53 -4.75
N VAL A 179 5.26 25.76 -6.02
CA VAL A 179 5.89 25.02 -7.12
C VAL A 179 7.36 25.22 -6.87
N GLY A 180 8.06 24.16 -6.46
CA GLY A 180 9.49 24.24 -6.17
C GLY A 180 10.17 24.92 -7.34
N THR A 181 11.23 25.70 -7.08
CA THR A 181 12.02 26.25 -8.19
C THR A 181 12.39 25.11 -9.15
N PRO A 182 12.59 25.36 -10.46
CA PRO A 182 12.98 24.31 -11.41
C PRO A 182 14.11 23.41 -10.88
N ASP A 183 15.04 24.01 -10.13
CA ASP A 183 16.14 23.31 -9.45
C ASP A 183 15.67 22.36 -8.33
N GLN A 184 14.70 22.76 -7.50
CA GLN A 184 14.13 21.90 -6.45
C GLN A 184 13.35 20.73 -7.06
N VAL A 185 12.57 20.98 -8.12
CA VAL A 185 11.85 19.92 -8.83
C VAL A 185 12.85 18.94 -9.47
N MET A 186 13.92 19.44 -10.08
CA MET A 186 14.97 18.62 -10.66
C MET A 186 15.71 17.79 -9.60
N LEU A 187 15.99 18.36 -8.43
CA LEU A 187 16.59 17.64 -7.30
C LEU A 187 15.66 16.54 -6.77
N ASP A 188 14.36 16.80 -6.62
CA ASP A 188 13.38 15.80 -6.19
C ASP A 188 13.28 14.66 -7.23
N MET A 189 13.24 14.99 -8.52
CA MET A 189 13.26 13.99 -9.60
C MET A 189 14.54 13.15 -9.57
N MET A 190 15.71 13.76 -9.31
CA MET A 190 16.98 13.03 -9.16
C MET A 190 16.98 12.10 -7.95
N GLN A 191 16.36 12.51 -6.83
CA GLN A 191 16.20 11.66 -5.64
C GLN A 191 15.27 10.48 -5.89
N ASP A 192 14.19 10.68 -6.63
CA ASP A 192 13.26 9.60 -6.98
C ASP A 192 13.89 8.63 -7.98
N LEU A 193 14.64 9.12 -8.97
CA LEU A 193 15.44 8.29 -9.87
C LEU A 193 16.47 7.45 -9.10
N THR A 194 17.17 8.03 -8.12
CA THR A 194 18.12 7.26 -7.30
C THR A 194 17.41 6.18 -6.47
N ARG A 195 16.20 6.45 -5.96
CA ARG A 195 15.38 5.44 -5.27
C ARG A 195 14.94 4.32 -6.20
N GLU A 196 14.53 4.64 -7.43
CA GLU A 196 14.17 3.63 -8.44
C GLU A 196 15.37 2.79 -8.85
N VAL A 197 16.52 3.40 -9.14
CA VAL A 197 17.76 2.68 -9.46
C VAL A 197 18.16 1.75 -8.31
N ALA A 198 18.05 2.21 -7.06
CA ALA A 198 18.30 1.37 -5.89
C ALA A 198 17.29 0.20 -5.76
N ARG A 199 16.05 0.34 -6.24
CA ARG A 199 15.06 -0.75 -6.29
C ARG A 199 15.36 -1.73 -7.42
N ILE A 200 15.73 -1.24 -8.61
CA ILE A 200 16.12 -2.06 -9.76
C ILE A 200 17.36 -2.87 -9.40
N SER A 201 18.39 -2.23 -8.84
CA SER A 201 19.62 -2.89 -8.39
C SER A 201 19.30 -4.04 -7.40
N ARG A 202 18.38 -3.83 -6.45
CA ARG A 202 17.93 -4.88 -5.52
C ARG A 202 17.17 -6.02 -6.21
N ARG A 203 16.37 -5.74 -7.25
CA ARG A 203 15.66 -6.78 -8.04
C ARG A 203 16.62 -7.57 -8.92
N VAL A 204 17.53 -6.89 -9.63
CA VAL A 204 18.56 -7.50 -10.46
C VAL A 204 19.46 -8.40 -9.61
N ASN A 205 19.85 -7.96 -8.41
CA ASN A 205 20.63 -8.80 -7.49
C ASN A 205 19.86 -10.04 -7.00
N ARG A 206 18.52 -9.95 -6.91
CA ARG A 206 17.66 -11.08 -6.53
C ARG A 206 17.45 -12.06 -7.69
N ASP A 207 17.32 -11.57 -8.92
CA ASP A 207 17.08 -12.40 -10.10
C ASP A 207 18.36 -13.05 -10.65
N LEU A 208 19.54 -12.47 -10.35
CA LEU A 208 20.85 -13.07 -10.61
C LEU A 208 21.33 -14.03 -9.51
N SER A 209 20.60 -14.14 -8.40
CA SER A 209 20.91 -15.09 -7.33
C SER A 209 20.26 -16.45 -7.64
N PRO A 210 21.03 -17.57 -7.67
CA PRO A 210 20.45 -18.91 -7.79
C PRO A 210 19.48 -19.18 -6.62
N PRO A 211 18.43 -20.03 -6.81
CA PRO A 211 17.53 -20.39 -5.73
C PRO A 211 18.30 -21.17 -4.66
N GLY A 212 18.72 -20.46 -3.62
CA GLY A 212 19.53 -21.00 -2.52
C GLY A 212 20.10 -19.92 -1.59
N PHE A 213 20.30 -18.69 -2.09
CA PHE A 213 20.88 -17.63 -1.27
C PHE A 213 19.79 -16.78 -0.58
N ARG A 214 19.34 -17.22 0.61
CA ARG A 214 18.76 -16.30 1.59
C ARG A 214 19.89 -15.73 2.43
N ALA A 215 20.33 -14.51 2.10
CA ALA A 215 21.16 -13.70 2.99
C ALA A 215 20.37 -13.46 4.29
N GLY A 216 20.65 -14.27 5.30
CA GLY A 216 19.90 -14.28 6.57
C GLY A 216 20.45 -15.27 7.60
N GLU A 217 21.19 -16.31 7.18
CA GLU A 217 22.02 -17.10 8.08
C GLU A 217 23.49 -16.71 7.85
N SER A 218 23.99 -15.78 8.66
CA SER A 218 25.44 -15.53 8.73
C SER A 218 26.08 -16.80 9.25
N TYR A 219 26.65 -17.62 8.35
CA TYR A 219 27.60 -18.65 8.75
C TYR A 219 28.70 -17.96 9.57
N THR A 220 28.99 -18.48 10.76
CA THR A 220 30.11 -17.97 11.56
C THR A 220 31.41 -18.22 10.79
N GLY A 221 32.40 -17.34 10.92
CA GLY A 221 33.71 -17.54 10.28
C GLY A 221 34.33 -18.90 10.62
N GLU A 222 34.07 -19.37 11.85
CA GLU A 222 34.46 -20.69 12.36
C GLU A 222 33.89 -21.85 11.52
N TRP A 223 32.64 -21.75 11.06
CA TRP A 223 32.02 -22.79 10.22
C TRP A 223 32.70 -22.88 8.85
N ILE A 224 32.98 -21.72 8.23
CA ILE A 224 33.63 -21.65 6.93
C ILE A 224 35.03 -22.27 7.02
N ASP A 225 35.81 -21.89 8.03
CA ASP A 225 37.15 -22.41 8.23
C ASP A 225 37.14 -23.93 8.44
N GLU A 226 36.25 -24.46 9.26
CA GLU A 226 36.20 -25.88 9.55
C GLU A 226 35.80 -26.74 8.33
N VAL A 227 34.80 -26.30 7.56
CA VAL A 227 34.40 -26.96 6.31
C VAL A 227 35.54 -26.93 5.29
N MET A 228 36.20 -25.78 5.12
CA MET A 228 37.36 -25.68 4.23
C MET A 228 38.48 -26.65 4.60
N HIS A 229 38.83 -26.73 5.88
CA HIS A 229 39.87 -27.65 6.36
C HIS A 229 39.51 -29.11 6.11
N ALA A 230 38.25 -29.50 6.38
CA ALA A 230 37.80 -30.87 6.16
C ALA A 230 37.76 -31.25 4.68
N VAL A 231 37.32 -30.34 3.81
CA VAL A 231 37.30 -30.53 2.35
C VAL A 231 38.71 -30.67 1.79
N MET A 232 39.64 -29.80 2.19
CA MET A 232 41.05 -29.90 1.79
C MET A 232 41.69 -31.21 2.27
N LYS A 233 41.37 -31.65 3.50
CA LYS A 233 41.83 -32.94 4.03
C LYS A 233 41.26 -34.11 3.22
N TYR A 234 39.97 -34.07 2.88
CA TYR A 234 39.32 -35.07 2.03
C TYR A 234 39.97 -35.17 0.65
N LYS A 235 40.24 -34.03 0.01
CA LYS A 235 40.94 -33.96 -1.29
C LYS A 235 42.36 -34.53 -1.20
N LYS A 236 43.09 -34.25 -0.12
CA LYS A 236 44.43 -34.81 0.11
C LYS A 236 44.42 -36.34 0.24
N SER A 237 43.40 -36.89 0.89
CA SER A 237 43.19 -38.34 1.01
C SER A 237 42.62 -38.97 -0.27
N ASN A 238 41.93 -38.19 -1.11
CA ASN A 238 41.31 -38.63 -2.36
C ASN A 238 41.72 -37.70 -3.52
N PRO A 239 42.93 -37.87 -4.10
CA PRO A 239 43.47 -36.93 -5.09
C PRO A 239 42.62 -36.78 -6.36
N SER A 240 41.85 -37.81 -6.73
CA SER A 240 40.92 -37.79 -7.88
C SER A 240 39.57 -37.14 -7.57
N ALA A 241 39.27 -36.81 -6.30
CA ALA A 241 38.00 -36.21 -5.93
C ALA A 241 37.88 -34.80 -6.51
N THR A 242 36.76 -34.56 -7.18
CA THR A 242 36.30 -33.24 -7.63
C THR A 242 34.99 -32.90 -6.93
N TRP A 243 34.60 -31.61 -6.91
CA TRP A 243 33.29 -31.23 -6.39
C TRP A 243 32.16 -32.03 -7.07
N ILE A 244 32.22 -32.17 -8.39
CA ILE A 244 31.24 -32.90 -9.20
C ILE A 244 31.13 -34.37 -8.75
N SER A 245 32.25 -35.04 -8.47
CA SER A 245 32.24 -36.44 -8.00
C SER A 245 31.79 -36.61 -6.55
N CYS A 246 31.75 -35.53 -5.75
CA CYS A 246 31.36 -35.59 -4.34
C CYS A 246 29.91 -35.15 -4.12
N ARG A 247 29.36 -34.33 -5.01
CA ARG A 247 27.99 -33.81 -4.93
C ARG A 247 26.98 -34.96 -4.96
N GLY A 248 26.09 -35.00 -3.96
CA GLY A 248 25.05 -36.03 -3.85
C GLY A 248 25.53 -37.39 -3.33
N HIS A 249 26.82 -37.54 -2.99
CA HIS A 249 27.37 -38.77 -2.43
C HIS A 249 27.41 -38.72 -0.90
N ASN A 250 26.62 -39.57 -0.25
CA ASN A 250 26.49 -39.60 1.21
C ASN A 250 27.80 -39.87 1.96
N GLU A 251 28.74 -40.61 1.35
CA GLU A 251 30.05 -40.90 1.98
C GLU A 251 30.87 -39.62 2.22
N PHE A 252 30.80 -38.66 1.31
CA PHE A 252 31.48 -37.38 1.45
C PHE A 252 30.85 -36.52 2.55
N TYR A 253 29.52 -36.43 2.57
CA TYR A 253 28.81 -35.67 3.60
C TYR A 253 28.98 -36.28 4.99
N GLN A 254 29.02 -37.61 5.09
CA GLN A 254 29.31 -38.29 6.34
C GLN A 254 30.75 -38.04 6.81
N TYR A 255 31.73 -38.05 5.90
CA TYR A 255 33.10 -37.69 6.23
C TYR A 255 33.21 -36.26 6.81
N LEU A 256 32.48 -35.30 6.24
CA LEU A 256 32.45 -33.93 6.77
C LEU A 256 31.80 -33.86 8.14
N VAL A 257 30.72 -34.60 8.38
CA VAL A 257 30.09 -34.70 9.72
C VAL A 257 31.07 -35.27 10.76
N ASP A 258 31.83 -36.30 10.39
CA ASP A 258 32.76 -36.98 11.30
C ASP A 258 34.04 -36.19 11.56
N ASN A 259 34.44 -35.31 10.64
CA ASN A 259 35.68 -34.51 10.72
C ASN A 259 35.44 -33.04 11.11
N CYS A 260 34.20 -32.64 11.34
CA CYS A 260 33.82 -31.29 11.76
C CYS A 260 32.91 -31.32 13.01
N PRO A 261 33.47 -31.45 14.22
CA PRO A 261 32.70 -31.57 15.44
C PRO A 261 31.80 -30.35 15.76
N THR A 262 32.12 -29.15 15.28
CA THR A 262 31.33 -27.93 15.56
C THR A 262 30.12 -27.74 14.64
N ILE A 263 29.96 -28.62 13.64
CA ILE A 263 28.95 -28.52 12.58
C ILE A 263 27.64 -29.23 12.95
N THR A 264 27.67 -30.32 13.71
CA THR A 264 26.46 -31.10 14.03
C THR A 264 25.54 -30.43 15.03
N SER A 265 26.03 -29.48 15.83
CA SER A 265 25.24 -28.75 16.83
C SER A 265 24.46 -27.56 16.24
N ASN A 266 24.91 -26.99 15.12
CA ASN A 266 24.36 -25.75 14.56
C ASN A 266 23.25 -25.98 13.52
N PHE A 267 23.17 -27.18 12.92
CA PHE A 267 22.10 -27.52 11.98
C PHE A 267 21.02 -28.38 12.64
N LYS A 268 19.76 -27.93 12.57
CA LYS A 268 18.61 -28.65 13.14
C LYS A 268 18.35 -30.01 12.48
N THR A 269 18.86 -30.25 11.27
CA THR A 269 18.58 -31.43 10.43
C THR A 269 19.74 -31.70 9.48
N TYR A 270 20.02 -32.98 9.18
CA TYR A 270 21.04 -33.42 8.22
C TYR A 270 20.84 -32.85 6.80
N GLU A 271 19.59 -32.74 6.33
CA GLU A 271 19.27 -32.15 5.01
C GLU A 271 19.69 -30.69 4.88
N LYS A 272 19.52 -29.90 5.94
CA LYS A 272 19.96 -28.49 5.97
C LYS A 272 21.47 -28.36 5.94
N PHE A 273 22.17 -29.28 6.60
CA PHE A 273 23.63 -29.35 6.56
C PHE A 273 24.12 -29.62 5.13
N ILE A 274 23.56 -30.62 4.45
CA ILE A 274 23.89 -30.93 3.05
C ILE A 274 23.65 -29.71 2.16
N SER A 275 22.48 -29.07 2.27
CA SER A 275 22.14 -27.90 1.46
C SER A 275 23.11 -26.72 1.67
N ALA A 276 23.57 -26.49 2.90
CA ALA A 276 24.56 -25.46 3.21
C ALA A 276 25.94 -25.78 2.62
N VAL A 277 26.41 -27.03 2.76
CA VAL A 277 27.68 -27.48 2.17
C VAL A 277 27.67 -27.43 0.66
N GLU A 278 26.58 -27.88 0.02
CA GLU A 278 26.40 -27.81 -1.43
C GLU A 278 26.46 -26.36 -1.92
N SER A 279 25.74 -25.46 -1.23
CA SER A 279 25.75 -24.04 -1.58
C SER A 279 27.13 -23.41 -1.44
N PHE A 280 27.88 -23.77 -0.39
CA PHE A 280 29.23 -23.28 -0.17
C PHE A 280 30.21 -23.79 -1.23
N LEU A 281 30.15 -25.08 -1.58
CA LEU A 281 31.05 -25.72 -2.54
C LEU A 281 30.70 -25.41 -4.01
N ASP A 282 29.45 -25.07 -4.32
CA ASP A 282 29.08 -24.53 -5.63
C ASP A 282 29.83 -23.21 -5.93
N VAL A 283 30.03 -22.36 -4.90
CA VAL A 283 30.81 -21.11 -5.02
C VAL A 283 32.31 -21.35 -4.87
N ASN A 284 32.72 -22.32 -4.06
CA ASN A 284 34.13 -22.57 -3.69
C ASN A 284 34.68 -23.90 -4.23
N HIS A 285 34.26 -24.33 -5.42
CA HIS A 285 34.69 -25.60 -6.03
C HIS A 285 36.20 -25.70 -6.24
N GLN A 286 36.90 -24.56 -6.28
CA GLN A 286 38.36 -24.46 -6.31
C GLN A 286 39.07 -25.13 -5.11
N LEU A 287 38.36 -25.41 -4.01
CA LEU A 287 38.90 -26.17 -2.87
C LEU A 287 39.24 -27.63 -3.24
N PHE A 288 38.76 -28.12 -4.39
CA PHE A 288 39.09 -29.43 -4.95
C PHE A 288 40.13 -29.39 -6.08
N ALA A 289 40.65 -28.21 -6.41
CA ALA A 289 41.75 -28.03 -7.38
C ALA A 289 43.09 -28.38 -6.71
#